data_AF-A0A2H1WF30-F1
#
_entry.id   AF-A0A2H1WF30-F1
#
_cell.length_a   1.000
_cell.length_b   1.000
_cell.length_c   1.000
_cell.angle_alpha   90.00
_cell.angle_beta   90.00
_cell.angle_gamma   90.00
#
_symmetry.space_group_name_H-M   'P 1'
#
loop_
_entity.id
_entity.type
_entity.pdbx_description
1 polymer ?
#
loop_
_entity_poly.entity_id
_entity_poly.type
_entity_poly.pdbx_seq_one_letter_code
_entity_poly.pdbx_strand_id
1 'polypeptide(L)' 'MVERVLTLWTNFAKYGNPTPDDSLGAKWAPYTLENQEYLDIGNELKAGTAPDAEETQFWDKLYEKYGL' A
#
# COMPACT_ATOMS: atom_id res chain seq x y z
N MET A 1 6.41 14.99 -7.21
CA MET A 1 6.57 13.55 -6.87
C MET A 1 7.62 13.33 -5.79
N VAL A 2 8.87 13.79 -5.96
CA VAL A 2 9.96 13.63 -4.97
C VAL A 2 9.57 14.15 -3.58
N GLU A 3 9.07 15.38 -3.48
CA GLU A 3 8.67 15.97 -2.19
C GLU A 3 7.62 15.14 -1.47
N ARG A 4 6.59 14.68 -2.19
CA ARG A 4 5.49 13.88 -1.61
C ARG A 4 5.98 12.55 -1.03
N VAL A 5 6.88 11.87 -1.74
CA VAL A 5 7.52 10.63 -1.26
C VAL A 5 8.36 10.94 -0.03
N LEU A 6 9.19 11.99 -0.06
CA LEU A 6 9.98 12.38 1.10
C LEU A 6 9.10 12.73 2.32
N THR A 7 7.98 13.43 2.12
CA THR A 7 7.02 13.74 3.19
C THR A 7 6.42 12.47 3.80
N LEU A 8 5.97 11.50 2.98
CA LEU A 8 5.45 10.22 3.45
C LEU A 8 6.48 9.48 4.33
N TRP A 9 7.73 9.36 3.88
CA TRP A 9 8.78 8.64 4.62
C TRP A 9 9.24 9.39 5.87
N THR A 10 9.36 10.71 5.82
CA THR A 10 9.75 11.52 6.99
C THR A 10 8.65 11.56 8.05
N ASN A 11 7.38 11.62 7.64
CA ASN A 11 6.24 11.45 8.55
C ASN A 11 6.25 10.08 9.21
N PHE A 12 6.50 9.01 8.45
CA PHE A 12 6.64 7.68 9.02
C PHE A 12 7.78 7.61 10.04
N ALA A 13 8.96 8.12 9.71
CA ALA A 13 10.09 8.15 10.64
C ALA A 13 9.82 8.96 11.92
N LYS A 14 9.03 10.04 11.82
CA LYS A 14 8.73 10.93 12.95
C LYS A 14 7.56 10.44 13.82
N TYR A 15 6.52 9.85 13.22
CA TYR A 15 5.24 9.58 13.87
C TYR A 15 4.80 8.11 13.80
N GLY A 16 5.46 7.27 13.01
CA GLY A 16 5.02 5.90 12.72
C GLY A 16 3.81 5.81 11.77
N ASN A 17 3.31 6.94 11.26
CA ASN A 17 2.22 7.03 10.30
C ASN A 17 2.64 7.93 9.12
N PRO A 18 2.65 7.45 7.86
CA PRO A 18 3.03 8.24 6.69
C PRO A 18 2.08 9.42 6.41
N THR A 19 0.81 9.30 6.81
CA THR A 19 -0.26 10.29 6.61
C THR A 19 -0.90 10.66 7.98
N PRO A 20 -0.14 11.31 8.88
CA PRO A 20 -0.59 11.60 10.24
C PRO A 20 -1.72 12.64 10.29
N ASP A 21 -1.86 13.45 9.24
CA ASP A 21 -2.90 14.46 9.03
C ASP A 21 -3.48 14.37 7.61
N ASP A 22 -4.33 15.31 7.21
CA ASP A 22 -5.03 15.31 5.92
C ASP A 22 -4.30 16.08 4.80
N SER A 23 -3.07 16.58 5.06
CA SER A 23 -2.33 17.45 4.14
C SER A 23 -1.99 16.80 2.79
N LEU A 24 -1.88 15.47 2.78
CA LEU A 24 -1.54 14.68 1.59
C LEU A 24 -2.77 14.26 0.76
N GLY A 25 -3.99 14.56 1.23
CA GLY A 25 -5.23 14.25 0.51
C GLY A 25 -5.57 12.76 0.40
N ALA A 26 -4.79 11.90 1.08
CA ALA A 26 -5.02 10.45 1.16
C ALA A 26 -4.58 9.94 2.53
N LYS A 27 -5.18 8.82 2.96
CA LYS A 27 -4.77 8.08 4.16
C LYS A 27 -4.10 6.78 3.77
N TRP A 28 -2.91 6.54 4.30
CA TRP A 28 -2.23 5.27 4.21
C TRP A 28 -2.56 4.44 5.45
N ALA A 29 -3.58 3.59 5.34
CA ALA A 29 -3.97 2.68 6.40
C ALA A 29 -2.90 1.59 6.61
N PRO A 30 -2.70 1.10 7.84
CA PRO A 30 -1.88 -0.08 8.10
C PRO A 30 -2.39 -1.29 7.32
N TYR A 31 -1.47 -2.12 6.84
CA TYR A 31 -1.79 -3.35 6.13
C TYR A 31 -2.42 -4.39 7.08
N THR A 32 -3.54 -4.97 6.67
CA THR A 32 -4.19 -6.12 7.33
C THR A 32 -4.22 -7.32 6.39
N LEU A 33 -4.30 -8.55 6.94
CA LEU A 33 -4.41 -9.75 6.10
C LEU A 33 -5.79 -9.85 5.43
N GLU A 34 -6.81 -9.26 6.07
CA GLU A 34 -8.19 -9.29 5.63
C GLU A 34 -8.42 -8.43 4.39
N ASN A 35 -7.94 -7.18 4.39
CA ASN A 35 -8.21 -6.23 3.30
C ASN A 35 -6.98 -5.90 2.45
N GLN A 36 -5.77 -6.17 2.95
CA GLN A 36 -4.52 -5.93 2.24
C GLN A 36 -4.40 -4.48 1.75
N GLU A 37 -4.60 -3.53 2.67
CA GLU A 37 -4.58 -2.10 2.37
C GLU A 37 -3.25 -1.67 1.77
N TYR A 38 -3.31 -0.84 0.72
CA TYR A 38 -2.12 -0.25 0.13
C TYR A 38 -2.39 1.19 -0.30
N LEU A 39 -1.29 1.91 -0.59
CA LEU A 39 -1.33 3.24 -1.19
C LEU A 39 -0.61 3.20 -2.54
N ASP A 40 -1.34 3.46 -3.62
CA ASP A 40 -0.76 3.71 -4.94
C ASP A 40 -0.12 5.11 -4.93
N ILE A 41 1.19 5.15 -5.19
CA ILE A 41 2.00 6.37 -5.23
C ILE A 41 2.30 6.71 -6.69
N GLY A 42 1.25 7.09 -7.44
CA GLY A 42 1.32 7.48 -8.85
C GLY A 42 1.42 9.00 -9.04
N ASN A 43 0.74 9.56 -10.04
CA ASN A 43 0.58 11.03 -10.13
C ASN A 43 -0.28 11.58 -8.98
N GLU A 44 -1.22 10.76 -8.53
CA GLU A 44 -2.10 11.00 -7.37
C GLU A 44 -1.82 9.94 -6.31
N LEU A 45 -2.18 10.22 -5.06
CA LEU A 45 -2.19 9.19 -4.01
C LEU A 45 -3.57 8.53 -3.99
N LYS A 46 -3.62 7.22 -4.14
CA LYS A 46 -4.88 6.46 -4.12
C LYS A 46 -4.79 5.31 -3.14
N ALA A 47 -5.66 5.30 -2.14
CA ALA A 47 -5.79 4.17 -1.25
C ALA A 47 -6.55 3.05 -1.95
N GLY A 48 -6.12 1.81 -1.75
CA GLY A 48 -6.74 0.62 -2.31
C GLY A 48 -6.63 -0.57 -1.37
N THR A 49 -7.21 -1.69 -1.79
CA THR A 49 -7.23 -2.97 -1.09
C THR A 49 -6.93 -4.08 -2.08
N ALA A 50 -6.36 -5.19 -1.62
CA ALA A 50 -6.03 -6.36 -2.44
C ALA A 50 -5.24 -5.99 -3.73
N PRO A 51 -3.98 -5.52 -3.59
CA PRO A 51 -3.15 -5.16 -4.73
C PRO A 51 -2.96 -6.36 -5.65
N ASP A 52 -3.12 -6.15 -6.95
CA ASP A 52 -2.92 -7.17 -7.99
C ASP A 52 -3.60 -8.52 -7.67
N ALA A 53 -4.83 -8.44 -7.16
CA ALA A 53 -5.56 -9.59 -6.62
C ALA A 53 -5.68 -10.76 -7.61
N GLU A 54 -5.93 -10.47 -8.89
CA GLU A 54 -6.05 -11.50 -9.92
C GLU A 54 -4.73 -12.26 -10.13
N GLU A 55 -3.61 -11.54 -10.15
CA GLU A 55 -2.27 -12.10 -10.36
C GLU A 55 -1.81 -12.88 -9.11
N THR A 56 -2.03 -12.31 -7.93
CA THR A 56 -1.74 -12.98 -6.65
C THR A 56 -2.51 -14.31 -6.56
N GLN A 57 -3.82 -14.30 -6.83
CA GLN A 57 -4.64 -15.52 -6.83
C GLN A 57 -4.20 -16.52 -7.91
N PHE A 58 -3.75 -16.06 -9.07
CA PHE A 58 -3.22 -16.94 -10.11
C PHE A 58 -1.98 -17.69 -9.62
N TRP A 59 -1.01 -16.97 -9.06
CA TRP A 59 0.24 -17.56 -8.57
C TRP A 59 0.03 -18.43 -7.34
N ASP A 60 -0.84 -18.04 -6.41
CA ASP A 60 -1.21 -18.84 -5.24
C ASP A 60 -1.78 -20.20 -5.66
N LYS A 61 -2.73 -20.22 -6.61
CA LYS A 61 -3.30 -21.47 -7.16
C LYS A 61 -2.26 -22.31 -7.88
N LEU A 62 -1.35 -21.68 -8.62
CA LEU A 62 -0.29 -22.39 -9.31
C LEU A 62 0.67 -23.05 -8.31
N TYR A 63 1.04 -22.32 -7.25
CA TYR A 63 1.90 -22.82 -6.18
C TYR A 63 1.21 -23.91 -5.36
N GLU A 64 -0.06 -23.76 -5.01
CA GLU A 64 -0.83 -24.81 -4.32
C GLU A 64 -0.90 -26.10 -5.14
N LYS A 65 -0.99 -25.99 -6.47
CA LYS A 65 -1.12 -27.14 -7.36
C LYS A 65 0.22 -27.82 -7.71
N TYR A 66 1.31 -27.06 -7.80
CA TYR A 66 2.58 -27.55 -8.37
C TYR A 66 3.83 -27.21 -7.54
N GLY A 67 3.70 -26.45 -6.45
CA GLY A 67 4.80 -26.15 -5.54
C GLY A 67 5.30 -27.43 -4.87
N LEU A 68 6.61 -27.66 -4.94
CA LEU A 68 7.30 -28.79 -4.30
C LEU A 68 7.25 -28.70 -2.76
#